data_AF-A0A5E4BLQ0-F1
#
_entry.id   AF-A0A5E4BLQ0-F1
#
_cell.length_a   1.000
_cell.length_b   1.000
_cell.length_c   1.000
_cell.angle_alpha   90.00
_cell.angle_beta   90.00
_cell.angle_gamma   90.00
#
_symmetry.space_group_name_H-M   'P 1'
#
loop_
_entity.id
_entity.type
_entity.pdbx_description
1 polymer ?
#
loop_
_entity_poly.entity_id
_entity_poly.type
_entity_poly.pdbx_seq_one_letter_code
_entity_poly.pdbx_strand_id
1 'polypeptide(L)'
;MDPDLEKQEESVQISIFTPLEWYLFGEDPDICLEKLKHSGAFQLCGKVFKSGETTYSCRDCAIDPTCVLCMDCFQNSVHKNHRYKMHTSTGGGFCDCGDTEAWKTGPFCINHEPGRAGTTKENLRCPLSEEVIVQARKIFPLVIKYIVEMTIWEEEKELPLELQIR
;
A
#
# COMPACT_ATOMS: atom_id res chain seq x y z
N MET A 1 14.74 11.41 -12.73
CA MET A 1 15.17 10.63 -11.56
C MET A 1 16.66 10.36 -11.69
N ASP A 2 17.34 10.13 -10.58
CA ASP A 2 18.76 9.75 -10.60
C ASP A 2 18.89 8.33 -11.16
N PRO A 3 19.64 8.11 -12.27
CA PRO A 3 19.79 6.79 -12.87
C PRO A 3 20.44 5.75 -11.94
N ASP A 4 21.18 6.18 -10.91
CA ASP A 4 21.77 5.28 -9.94
C ASP A 4 20.73 4.75 -8.94
N LEU A 5 19.78 5.62 -8.54
CA LEU A 5 18.67 5.23 -7.66
C LEU A 5 17.75 4.22 -8.34
N GLU A 6 17.40 4.41 -9.61
CA GLU A 6 16.55 3.46 -10.35
C GLU A 6 17.20 2.06 -10.42
N LYS A 7 18.52 1.99 -10.61
CA LYS A 7 19.25 0.71 -10.61
C LYS A 7 19.29 0.06 -9.24
N GLN A 8 19.44 0.85 -8.18
CA GLN A 8 19.41 0.34 -6.81
C GLN A 8 18.01 -0.20 -6.48
N GLU A 9 16.95 0.52 -6.83
CA GLU A 9 15.56 0.06 -6.68
C GLU A 9 15.30 -1.25 -7.43
N GLU A 10 15.76 -1.35 -8.69
CA GLU A 10 15.63 -2.57 -9.48
C GLU A 10 16.40 -3.75 -8.85
N SER A 11 17.61 -3.50 -8.35
CA SER A 11 18.41 -4.52 -7.66
C SER A 11 17.72 -5.02 -6.38
N VAL A 12 17.14 -4.10 -5.60
CA VAL A 12 16.38 -4.44 -4.38
C VAL A 12 15.11 -5.21 -4.73
N GLN A 13 14.39 -4.81 -5.78
CA GLN A 13 13.22 -5.52 -6.25
C GLN A 13 13.55 -6.97 -6.59
N ILE A 14 14.61 -7.19 -7.37
CA ILE A 14 15.00 -8.53 -7.83
C ILE A 14 15.55 -9.39 -6.68
N SER A 15 16.36 -8.81 -5.80
CA SER A 15 17.12 -9.57 -4.80
C SER A 15 16.40 -9.76 -3.47
N ILE A 16 15.46 -8.87 -3.13
CA ILE A 16 14.76 -8.88 -1.83
C ILE A 16 13.25 -9.06 -2.03
N PHE A 17 12.58 -8.15 -2.73
CA PHE A 17 11.11 -8.17 -2.78
C PHE A 17 10.56 -9.37 -3.54
N THR A 18 11.06 -9.64 -4.75
CA THR A 18 10.60 -10.76 -5.57
C THR A 18 10.69 -12.10 -4.83
N PRO A 19 11.83 -12.53 -4.24
CA PRO A 19 11.89 -13.78 -3.47
C PRO A 19 10.90 -13.84 -2.30
N LEU A 20 10.70 -12.74 -1.57
CA LEU A 20 9.77 -12.67 -0.45
C LEU A 20 8.31 -12.77 -0.93
N GLU A 21 7.96 -12.13 -2.05
CA GLU A 21 6.64 -12.20 -2.68
C GLU A 21 6.34 -13.63 -3.16
N TRP A 22 7.28 -14.27 -3.86
CA TRP A 22 7.14 -15.67 -4.28
C TRP A 22 6.96 -16.61 -3.09
N TYR A 23 7.70 -16.39 -1.99
CA TYR A 23 7.51 -17.17 -0.77
C TYR A 23 6.15 -16.93 -0.11
N LEU A 24 5.72 -15.66 -0.05
CA LEU A 24 4.47 -15.23 0.57
C LEU A 24 3.26 -15.80 -0.18
N PHE A 25 3.25 -15.69 -1.50
CA PHE A 25 2.12 -16.10 -2.34
C PHE A 25 2.16 -17.59 -2.69
N GLY A 26 3.34 -18.21 -2.76
CA GLY A 26 3.50 -19.62 -3.16
C GLY A 26 3.14 -19.89 -4.63
N GLU A 27 2.83 -18.84 -5.38
CA GLU A 27 2.59 -18.83 -6.83
C GLU A 27 3.17 -17.52 -7.40
N ASP A 28 3.02 -17.34 -8.71
CA ASP A 28 3.40 -16.10 -9.38
C ASP A 28 2.74 -14.87 -8.70
N PRO A 29 3.53 -13.90 -8.19
CA PRO A 29 3.01 -12.75 -7.46
C PRO A 29 1.99 -11.93 -8.24
N ASP A 30 2.19 -11.72 -9.54
CA ASP A 30 1.29 -10.92 -10.37
C ASP A 30 -0.08 -11.62 -10.48
N ILE A 31 -0.07 -12.94 -10.67
CA ILE A 31 -1.30 -13.75 -10.70
C ILE A 31 -2.05 -13.68 -9.37
N CYS A 32 -1.34 -13.82 -8.24
CA CYS A 32 -1.95 -13.77 -6.93
C CYS A 32 -2.55 -12.39 -6.62
N LEU A 33 -1.81 -11.32 -6.93
CA LEU A 33 -2.25 -9.94 -6.75
C LEU A 33 -3.49 -9.63 -7.58
N GLU A 34 -3.57 -10.09 -8.82
CA GLU A 34 -4.77 -9.93 -9.66
C GLU A 34 -5.99 -10.69 -9.09
N LYS A 35 -5.80 -11.89 -8.51
CA LYS A 35 -6.88 -12.59 -7.80
C LYS A 35 -7.35 -11.80 -6.57
N LEU A 36 -6.43 -11.22 -5.82
CA LEU A 36 -6.73 -10.41 -4.63
C LEU A 36 -7.46 -9.11 -4.98
N LYS A 37 -7.10 -8.45 -6.07
CA LYS A 37 -7.83 -7.25 -6.54
C LYS A 37 -9.29 -7.58 -6.88
N HIS A 38 -9.54 -8.74 -7.48
CA HIS A 38 -10.89 -9.16 -7.87
C HIS A 38 -11.73 -9.76 -6.74
N SER A 39 -11.13 -10.13 -5.60
CA SER A 39 -11.88 -10.73 -4.49
C SER A 39 -12.75 -9.72 -3.72
N GLY A 40 -12.76 -8.44 -4.14
CA GLY A 40 -13.49 -7.37 -3.44
C GLY A 40 -12.93 -7.09 -2.05
N ALA A 41 -11.71 -7.57 -1.78
CA ALA A 41 -10.96 -7.44 -0.54
C ALA A 41 -10.77 -6.00 -0.07
N PHE A 42 -10.59 -5.09 -1.04
CA PHE A 42 -10.08 -3.77 -0.78
C PHE A 42 -11.21 -2.75 -0.84
N GLN A 43 -11.62 -2.29 0.35
CA GLN A 43 -12.45 -1.10 0.52
C GLN A 43 -11.63 0.19 0.27
N LEU A 44 -10.32 0.06 0.11
CA LEU A 44 -9.35 1.13 -0.11
C LEU A 44 -8.98 1.24 -1.60
N CYS A 45 -8.78 2.45 -2.08
CA CYS A 45 -8.24 2.69 -3.41
C CYS A 45 -6.75 2.34 -3.48
N GLY A 46 -5.93 2.91 -2.58
CA GLY A 46 -4.49 2.60 -2.48
C GLY A 46 -3.66 2.91 -3.72
N LYS A 47 -4.20 3.61 -4.73
CA LYS A 47 -3.45 3.95 -5.96
C LYS A 47 -2.19 4.72 -5.58
N VAL A 48 -1.02 4.15 -5.87
CA VAL A 48 0.28 4.82 -5.72
C VAL A 48 0.44 5.89 -6.79
N PHE A 49 0.84 7.09 -6.39
CA PHE A 49 0.98 8.21 -7.32
C PHE A 49 2.31 8.16 -8.08
N LYS A 50 2.23 8.45 -9.38
CA LYS A 50 3.41 8.67 -10.22
C LYS A 50 3.83 10.13 -10.22
N SER A 51 5.10 10.39 -10.51
CA SER A 51 5.60 11.76 -10.67
C SER A 51 4.81 12.50 -11.75
N GLY A 52 4.35 13.71 -11.45
CA GLY A 52 3.52 14.51 -12.34
C GLY A 52 2.01 14.25 -12.23
N GLU A 53 1.56 13.20 -11.52
CA GLU A 53 0.13 12.98 -11.30
C GLU A 53 -0.46 14.04 -10.38
N THR A 54 -1.70 14.44 -10.66
CA THR A 54 -2.43 15.40 -9.82
C THR A 54 -3.14 14.68 -8.67
N THR A 55 -2.95 15.19 -7.46
CA THR A 55 -3.62 14.74 -6.23
C THR A 55 -4.52 15.84 -5.67
N TYR A 56 -5.54 15.44 -4.91
CA TYR A 56 -6.59 16.33 -4.42
C TYR A 56 -6.75 16.19 -2.91
N SER A 57 -6.59 17.28 -2.16
CA SER A 57 -6.82 17.32 -0.71
C SER A 57 -8.01 18.21 -0.39
N CYS A 58 -8.99 17.69 0.36
CA CYS A 58 -10.19 18.44 0.77
C CYS A 58 -9.91 19.20 2.08
N ARG A 59 -9.98 20.53 2.07
CA ARG A 59 -9.70 21.37 3.23
C ARG A 59 -10.76 21.27 4.33
N ASP A 60 -11.96 20.88 3.95
CA ASP A 60 -13.09 20.81 4.88
C ASP A 60 -13.14 19.44 5.58
N CYS A 61 -12.73 18.38 4.89
CA CYS A 61 -12.90 17.00 5.36
C CYS A 61 -11.62 16.28 5.74
N ALA A 62 -10.45 16.65 5.22
CA ALA A 62 -9.19 15.99 5.57
C ALA A 62 -8.91 16.12 7.08
N ILE A 63 -8.38 15.05 7.66
CA ILE A 63 -7.93 15.03 9.06
C ILE A 63 -6.62 15.81 9.19
N ASP A 64 -5.69 15.62 8.24
CA ASP A 64 -4.43 16.35 8.18
C ASP A 64 -4.02 16.69 6.72
N PRO A 65 -2.96 17.50 6.51
CA PRO A 65 -2.55 17.94 5.17
C PRO A 65 -2.00 16.85 4.24
N THR A 66 -1.77 15.63 4.74
CA THR A 66 -1.27 14.50 3.96
C THR A 66 -2.39 13.71 3.30
N CYS A 67 -3.64 13.86 3.76
CA CYS A 67 -4.80 13.16 3.19
C CYS A 67 -5.11 13.65 1.77
N VAL A 68 -5.02 12.73 0.80
CA VAL A 68 -5.13 12.99 -0.63
C VAL A 68 -5.92 11.93 -1.38
N LEU A 69 -6.62 12.36 -2.43
CA LEU A 69 -7.34 11.51 -3.36
C LEU A 69 -6.68 11.55 -4.74
N CYS A 70 -6.73 10.41 -5.44
CA CYS A 70 -6.51 10.39 -6.88
C CYS A 70 -7.66 11.08 -7.62
N MET A 71 -7.43 11.45 -8.88
CA MET A 71 -8.43 12.11 -9.73
C MET A 71 -9.76 11.34 -9.77
N ASP A 72 -9.72 10.03 -9.99
CA ASP A 72 -10.94 9.22 -10.13
C ASP A 72 -11.74 9.17 -8.82
N CYS A 73 -11.06 9.04 -7.68
CA CYS A 73 -11.74 9.04 -6.38
C CYS A 73 -12.32 10.41 -6.05
N PHE A 74 -11.57 11.49 -6.30
CA PHE A 74 -12.04 12.84 -6.08
C PHE A 74 -13.31 13.15 -6.89
N GLN A 75 -13.30 12.89 -8.19
CA GLN A 75 -14.44 13.15 -9.09
C GLN A 75 -15.70 12.33 -8.74
N ASN A 76 -15.51 11.17 -8.12
CA ASN A 76 -16.59 10.28 -7.69
C ASN A 76 -16.88 10.38 -6.19
N SER A 77 -16.41 11.42 -5.51
CA SER A 77 -16.67 11.66 -4.09
C SER A 77 -17.49 12.93 -3.85
N VAL A 78 -17.91 13.14 -2.61
CA VAL A 78 -18.54 14.39 -2.16
C VAL A 78 -17.57 15.59 -2.21
N HIS A 79 -16.26 15.33 -2.14
CA HIS A 79 -15.21 16.34 -1.95
C HIS A 79 -15.05 17.29 -3.13
N LYS A 80 -15.51 16.92 -4.32
CA LYS A 80 -15.52 17.81 -5.49
C LYS A 80 -16.38 19.06 -5.31
N ASN A 81 -17.31 19.01 -4.35
CA ASN A 81 -18.20 20.13 -4.02
C ASN A 81 -17.73 20.91 -2.79
N HIS A 82 -16.57 20.59 -2.23
CA HIS A 82 -15.97 21.25 -1.06
C HIS A 82 -14.81 22.16 -1.47
N ARG A 83 -14.20 22.85 -0.51
CA ARG A 83 -12.94 23.57 -0.76
C ARG A 83 -11.81 22.55 -0.79
N TYR A 84 -11.11 22.47 -1.91
CA TYR A 84 -9.98 21.55 -2.08
C TYR A 84 -8.73 22.27 -2.57
N LYS A 85 -7.60 21.58 -2.48
CA LYS A 85 -6.32 21.97 -3.08
C LYS A 85 -5.82 20.87 -3.99
N MET A 86 -5.31 21.25 -5.14
CA MET A 86 -4.63 20.36 -6.07
C MET A 86 -3.13 20.45 -5.86
N HIS A 87 -2.46 19.31 -5.93
CA HIS A 87 -1.01 19.22 -5.87
C HIS A 87 -0.52 18.34 -7.02
N THR A 88 0.69 18.63 -7.51
CA THR A 88 1.39 17.71 -8.41
C THR A 88 2.25 16.81 -7.54
N SER A 89 2.02 15.49 -7.59
CA SER A 89 2.86 14.52 -6.90
C SER A 89 4.26 14.50 -7.50
N THR A 90 5.27 14.45 -6.65
CA THR A 90 6.66 14.19 -7.05
C THR A 90 6.92 12.72 -7.36
N GLY A 91 5.92 11.84 -7.15
CA GLY A 91 6.05 10.39 -7.15
C GLY A 91 6.04 9.86 -5.72
N GLY A 92 5.40 8.71 -5.51
CA GLY A 92 5.16 8.13 -4.18
C GLY A 92 3.90 8.68 -3.50
N GLY A 93 3.57 8.11 -2.33
CA GLY A 93 2.28 8.31 -1.66
C GLY A 93 1.14 7.55 -2.34
N PHE A 94 -0.02 7.47 -1.69
CA PHE A 94 -1.17 6.71 -2.17
C PHE A 94 -2.50 7.45 -1.95
N CYS A 95 -3.52 7.04 -2.68
CA CYS A 95 -4.87 7.56 -2.51
C CYS A 95 -5.52 7.03 -1.23
N ASP A 96 -5.96 7.95 -0.36
CA ASP A 96 -6.60 7.66 0.93
C ASP A 96 -8.11 7.40 0.81
N CYS A 97 -8.63 7.18 -0.39
CA CYS A 97 -10.02 6.82 -0.56
C CYS A 97 -10.28 5.46 0.10
N GLY A 98 -11.24 5.43 1.00
CA GLY A 98 -11.64 4.29 1.81
C GLY A 98 -11.00 4.22 3.18
N ASP A 99 -10.03 5.10 3.47
CA ASP A 99 -9.42 5.20 4.78
C ASP A 99 -10.31 6.06 5.67
N THR A 100 -10.96 5.42 6.65
CA THR A 100 -11.86 6.11 7.59
C THR A 100 -11.13 7.03 8.56
N GLU A 101 -9.81 6.88 8.72
CA GLU A 101 -8.99 7.71 9.60
C GLU A 101 -8.43 8.94 8.88
N ALA A 102 -8.44 8.97 7.53
CA ALA A 102 -7.98 10.12 6.75
C ALA A 102 -9.04 11.24 6.59
N TRP A 103 -10.34 10.92 6.76
CA TRP A 103 -11.44 11.85 6.45
C TRP A 103 -12.45 11.97 7.59
N LYS A 104 -12.73 13.20 8.02
CA LYS A 104 -13.82 13.53 8.97
C LYS A 104 -15.19 13.06 8.48
N THR A 105 -15.41 13.17 7.17
CA THR A 105 -16.65 12.81 6.48
C THR A 105 -16.34 12.38 5.05
N GLY A 106 -17.16 11.49 4.48
CA GLY A 106 -17.01 11.03 3.10
C GLY A 106 -15.71 10.27 2.81
N PRO A 107 -15.35 9.23 3.61
CA PRO A 107 -14.11 8.50 3.40
C PRO A 107 -14.08 7.71 2.08
N PHE A 108 -15.24 7.36 1.52
CA PHE A 108 -15.35 6.58 0.29
C PHE A 108 -15.82 7.43 -0.90
N CYS A 109 -15.32 7.11 -2.10
CA CYS A 109 -15.95 7.50 -3.35
C CYS A 109 -16.98 6.45 -3.78
N ILE A 110 -17.81 6.76 -4.77
CA ILE A 110 -18.86 5.87 -5.28
C ILE A 110 -18.31 4.50 -5.71
N ASN A 111 -17.09 4.43 -6.22
CA ASN A 111 -16.48 3.19 -6.72
C ASN A 111 -15.92 2.30 -5.60
N HIS A 112 -15.61 2.88 -4.44
CA HIS A 112 -15.01 2.16 -3.30
C HIS A 112 -15.97 2.07 -2.10
N GLU A 113 -17.24 2.41 -2.28
CA GLU A 113 -18.24 2.35 -1.22
C GLU A 113 -18.53 0.89 -0.81
N PRO A 114 -18.49 0.55 0.50
CA PRO A 114 -18.77 -0.80 0.97
C PRO A 114 -20.18 -1.26 0.57
N GLY A 115 -20.28 -2.43 -0.07
CA GLY A 115 -21.56 -3.07 -0.41
C GLY A 115 -22.06 -2.85 -1.84
N ARG A 116 -21.42 -2.00 -2.66
CA ARG A 116 -21.72 -1.89 -4.10
C ARG A 116 -21.25 -3.10 -4.92
N ALA A 117 -20.23 -3.81 -4.44
CA ALA A 117 -19.69 -5.02 -5.08
C ALA A 117 -20.52 -6.30 -4.82
N GLY A 118 -21.75 -6.20 -4.30
CA GLY A 118 -22.62 -7.37 -4.07
C GLY A 118 -22.15 -8.30 -2.95
N THR A 119 -21.22 -7.86 -2.11
CA THR A 119 -20.74 -8.63 -0.96
C THR A 119 -21.74 -8.49 0.19
N THR A 120 -22.55 -9.53 0.37
CA THR A 120 -23.38 -9.72 1.57
C THR A 120 -22.54 -9.53 2.83
N LYS A 121 -23.09 -8.86 3.84
CA LYS A 121 -22.50 -8.56 5.16
C LYS A 121 -21.98 -9.78 5.97
N GLU A 122 -21.94 -10.98 5.39
CA GLU A 122 -21.61 -12.24 6.08
C GLU A 122 -20.14 -12.65 6.01
N ASN A 123 -19.26 -11.95 5.28
CA ASN A 123 -17.84 -12.27 5.25
C ASN A 123 -16.97 -11.10 5.72
N LEU A 124 -16.94 -10.87 7.04
CA LEU A 124 -15.78 -10.31 7.76
C LEU A 124 -14.58 -11.29 7.73
N ARG A 125 -14.45 -12.08 6.66
CA ARG A 125 -13.35 -13.02 6.50
C ARG A 125 -12.22 -12.29 5.80
N CYS A 126 -11.00 -12.55 6.27
CA CYS A 126 -9.79 -12.14 5.58
C CYS A 126 -9.89 -12.64 4.12
N PRO A 127 -9.77 -11.76 3.12
CA PRO A 127 -9.86 -12.16 1.71
C PRO A 127 -8.63 -12.93 1.22
N LEU A 128 -7.63 -13.10 2.10
CA LEU A 128 -6.41 -13.86 1.84
C LEU A 128 -6.68 -15.36 2.00
N SER A 129 -6.03 -16.17 1.17
CA SER A 129 -6.07 -17.62 1.33
C SER A 129 -5.36 -18.04 2.63
N GLU A 130 -5.74 -19.20 3.19
CA GLU A 130 -5.09 -19.74 4.38
C GLU A 130 -3.59 -19.97 4.17
N GLU A 131 -3.19 -20.34 2.96
CA GLU A 131 -1.79 -20.52 2.58
C GLU A 131 -1.01 -19.20 2.70
N VAL A 132 -1.53 -18.10 2.14
CA VAL A 132 -0.91 -16.77 2.24
C VAL A 132 -0.80 -16.33 3.70
N ILE A 133 -1.84 -16.56 4.51
CA ILE A 133 -1.84 -16.24 5.94
C ILE A 133 -0.75 -17.03 6.69
N VAL A 134 -0.60 -18.31 6.39
CA VAL A 134 0.43 -19.16 7.00
C VAL A 134 1.84 -18.69 6.63
N GLN A 135 2.09 -18.31 5.37
CA GLN A 135 3.40 -17.80 4.98
C GLN A 135 3.67 -16.41 5.55
N ALA A 136 2.68 -15.52 5.56
CA ALA A 136 2.76 -14.19 6.18
C ALA A 136 3.18 -14.29 7.65
N ARG A 137 2.58 -15.22 8.41
CA ARG A 137 2.92 -15.46 9.82
C ARG A 137 4.34 -15.96 10.05
N LYS A 138 4.99 -16.54 9.05
CA LYS A 138 6.41 -16.94 9.13
C LYS A 138 7.33 -15.80 8.74
N ILE A 139 7.02 -15.09 7.65
CA ILE A 139 7.94 -14.14 7.04
C ILE A 139 7.91 -12.76 7.72
N PHE A 140 6.73 -12.25 8.09
CA PHE A 140 6.61 -10.90 8.67
C PHE A 140 7.35 -10.76 10.01
N PRO A 141 7.29 -11.71 10.96
CA PRO A 141 8.09 -11.60 12.18
C PRO A 141 9.60 -11.58 11.90
N LEU A 142 10.08 -12.32 10.91
CA LEU A 142 11.49 -12.33 10.52
C LEU A 142 11.92 -11.00 9.90
N VAL A 143 11.10 -10.45 9.00
CA VAL A 143 11.36 -9.14 8.38
C VAL A 143 11.33 -8.02 9.43
N ILE A 144 10.34 -8.01 10.33
CA ILE A 144 10.26 -7.02 11.41
C ILE A 144 11.46 -7.14 12.34
N LYS A 145 11.83 -8.38 12.73
CA LYS A 145 13.01 -8.63 13.56
C LYS A 145 14.27 -8.08 12.89
N TYR A 146 14.48 -8.39 11.61
CA TYR A 146 15.60 -7.87 10.83
C TYR A 146 15.62 -6.34 10.80
N ILE A 147 14.48 -5.70 10.51
CA ILE A 147 14.38 -4.23 10.51
C ILE A 147 14.78 -3.67 11.88
N VAL A 148 14.23 -4.22 12.96
CA VAL A 148 14.57 -3.78 14.32
C VAL A 148 16.06 -3.94 14.59
N GLU A 149 16.62 -5.13 14.36
CA GLU A 149 18.04 -5.42 14.56
C GLU A 149 18.93 -4.45 13.78
N MET A 150 18.63 -4.20 12.51
CA MET A 150 19.40 -3.25 11.69
C MET A 150 19.23 -1.80 12.14
N THR A 151 18.05 -1.40 12.63
CA THR A 151 17.81 -0.02 13.10
C THR A 151 18.51 0.30 14.42
N ILE A 152 18.77 -0.71 15.25
CA ILE A 152 19.49 -0.55 16.53
C ILE A 152 20.96 -0.95 16.42
N TRP A 153 21.42 -1.37 15.24
CA TRP A 153 22.77 -1.86 15.04
C TRP A 153 23.78 -0.71 15.08
N GLU A 154 24.72 -0.77 16.02
CA GLU A 154 25.70 0.30 16.25
C GLU A 154 26.99 0.13 15.42
N GLU A 155 27.21 -1.07 14.86
CA GLU A 155 28.45 -1.42 14.15
C GLU A 155 28.29 -1.21 12.64
N GLU A 156 28.42 0.04 12.18
CA GLU A 156 28.15 0.50 10.80
C GLU A 156 28.84 -0.31 9.67
N LYS A 157 29.86 -1.11 9.97
CA LYS A 157 30.69 -1.83 8.98
C LYS A 157 30.60 -3.35 9.05
N GLU A 158 29.93 -3.90 10.05
CA GLU A 158 29.81 -5.34 10.24
C GLU A 158 28.34 -5.75 10.24
N LEU A 159 28.05 -6.95 9.74
CA LEU A 159 26.72 -7.53 9.88
C LEU A 159 26.66 -8.31 11.21
N PRO A 160 25.49 -8.35 11.88
CA PRO A 160 25.24 -9.28 12.97
C PRO A 160 25.68 -10.70 12.59
N LEU A 161 26.23 -11.45 13.55
CA LEU A 161 26.79 -12.79 13.33
C LEU A 161 25.83 -13.74 12.60
N GLU A 162 24.54 -13.60 12.83
CA GLU A 162 23.47 -14.39 12.23
C GLU A 162 23.22 -14.06 10.75
N LEU A 163 23.66 -12.89 10.29
CA LEU A 163 23.48 -12.38 8.93
C LEU A 163 24.76 -12.43 8.10
N GLN A 164 25.88 -12.84 8.69
CA GLN A 164 27.13 -13.06 7.97
C GLN A 164 27.00 -14.29 7.04
N ILE A 165 27.41 -14.13 5.79
CA ILE A 165 27.46 -15.22 4.81
C ILE A 165 28.46 -16.27 5.32
N ARG A 166 27.98 -17.49 5.55
CA ARG A 166 28.81 -18.66 5.91
C ARG A 166 29.33 -19.39 4.69
#